data_AF-A0A1L9SQX9-F1
#
_entry.id   AF-A0A1L9SQX9-F1
#
_cell.length_a   1.000
_cell.length_b   1.000
_cell.length_c   1.000
_cell.angle_alpha   90.00
_cell.angle_beta   90.00
_cell.angle_gamma   90.00
#
_symmetry.space_group_name_H-M   'P 1'
#
loop_
_entity.id
_entity.type
_entity.pdbx_description
1 polymer ?
#
loop_
_entity_poly.entity_id
_entity_poly.type
_entity_poly.pdbx_seq_one_letter_code
_entity_poly.pdbx_strand_id
1 'polypeptide(L)'
;MRQKRFLLALLVFAFLAACLWLGGERALPLAARLPELPYALNGLWRDETAQLHEVADLMLKIYETLARMRYIDPSAIERGPHNVTELLPLYETLGLDSSVIYLYSILPYINPIVAGRRDFFHGGQFADFRDPEQVEQGRDPFYANPEDNDGDFDAENGPYMRPWMTPLSQLGNHESVILYDARKHRVWIIDQESWASTDLALEGVEDGKPRSHNENSFEHIPSRPAGAVLRDINNWYLSLQEVPGGGEQSDASWGNWPLNLTALYRAHGWPDDFDGDAFGVSQARAYAAWNAKIDSEEPLRKVESLARWEKALDDQRVKQLGASATANTPDEKWAANFELWKIDRKMALNQRALEEARQEVDRRCPGGACQKKEDLPLWELKALRPELQSKQSELAYLQDSDDGPDLFKPGLRQAEMEAIAYQKALEAATADAERLCPGRSLQLAPGSGRQQVDRIVSLQGELDAFREWAVQLPSEAQKTREMVDSDIHQFEESLRFEQSRRQKESNTAA
;
A
#
# COMPACT_ATOMS: atom_id res chain seq x y z
N MET A 1 75.23 -4.07 -24.53
CA MET A 1 74.00 -4.70 -23.96
C MET A 1 74.00 -4.85 -22.43
N ARG A 2 75.14 -4.88 -21.71
CA ARG A 2 75.15 -4.92 -20.22
C ARG A 2 74.88 -3.58 -19.52
N GLN A 3 75.28 -2.44 -20.09
CA GLN A 3 75.05 -1.12 -19.48
C GLN A 3 73.57 -0.66 -19.48
N LYS A 4 72.77 -1.00 -20.50
CA LYS A 4 71.34 -0.63 -20.55
C LYS A 4 70.49 -1.37 -19.50
N ARG A 5 70.88 -2.59 -19.12
CA ARG A 5 70.19 -3.37 -18.07
C ARG A 5 70.50 -2.86 -16.66
N PHE A 6 71.70 -2.31 -16.45
CA PHE A 6 72.09 -1.72 -15.17
C PHE A 6 71.41 -0.36 -14.92
N LEU A 7 71.26 0.45 -15.98
CA LEU A 7 70.56 1.74 -15.90
C LEU A 7 69.05 1.57 -15.65
N LEU A 8 68.44 0.55 -16.25
CA LEU A 8 67.02 0.23 -16.04
C LEU A 8 66.76 -0.29 -14.61
N ALA A 9 67.66 -1.12 -14.07
CA ALA A 9 67.56 -1.60 -12.69
C ALA A 9 67.71 -0.47 -11.66
N LEU A 10 68.62 0.49 -11.92
CA LEU A 10 68.81 1.67 -11.07
C LEU A 10 67.61 2.64 -11.12
N LEU A 11 66.99 2.81 -12.30
CA LEU A 11 65.78 3.64 -12.44
C LEU A 11 64.57 3.01 -11.75
N VAL A 12 64.41 1.68 -11.81
CA VAL A 12 63.35 0.96 -11.10
C VAL A 12 63.56 1.05 -9.58
N PHE A 13 64.81 0.91 -9.10
CA PHE A 13 65.11 1.05 -7.68
C PHE A 13 64.91 2.49 -7.16
N ALA A 14 65.31 3.50 -7.95
CA ALA A 14 65.10 4.90 -7.60
C ALA A 14 63.61 5.28 -7.61
N PHE A 15 62.82 4.71 -8.52
CA PHE A 15 61.37 4.91 -8.57
C PHE A 15 60.67 4.25 -7.37
N LEU A 16 61.05 3.02 -7.00
CA LEU A 16 60.51 2.34 -5.82
C LEU A 16 60.90 3.01 -4.51
N ALA A 17 62.14 3.52 -4.40
CA ALA A 17 62.59 4.28 -3.24
C ALA A 17 61.89 5.65 -3.14
N ALA A 18 61.62 6.32 -4.26
CA ALA A 18 60.86 7.57 -4.29
C ALA A 18 59.38 7.35 -3.90
N CYS A 19 58.78 6.24 -4.31
CA CYS A 19 57.42 5.86 -3.89
C CYS A 19 57.34 5.53 -2.39
N LEU A 20 58.43 5.01 -1.78
CA LEU A 20 58.51 4.73 -0.34
C LEU A 20 58.85 5.96 0.51
N TRP A 21 59.40 7.03 -0.07
CA TRP A 21 59.84 8.21 0.66
C TRP A 21 58.89 9.41 0.55
N LEU A 22 58.00 9.45 -0.45
CA LEU A 22 57.09 10.59 -0.71
C LEU A 22 55.60 10.31 -0.44
N GLY A 23 55.23 9.19 0.19
CA GLY A 23 53.81 8.84 0.37
C GLY A 23 53.54 7.92 1.55
N GLY A 24 53.85 8.38 2.76
CA GLY A 24 53.28 7.84 3.98
C GLY A 24 51.80 8.22 4.06
N GLU A 25 50.96 7.18 4.17
CA GLU A 25 49.50 7.18 4.34
C GLU A 25 48.65 7.44 3.08
N ARG A 26 47.71 6.53 2.84
CA ARG A 26 46.68 6.50 1.77
C ARG A 26 47.12 6.00 0.38
N ALA A 27 47.53 4.74 0.30
CA ALA A 27 47.12 3.83 -0.78
C ALA A 27 47.64 2.40 -0.48
N LEU A 28 46.82 1.59 0.18
CA LEU A 28 46.96 0.14 0.20
C LEU A 28 45.56 -0.49 -0.02
N PRO A 29 45.52 -1.72 -0.55
CA PRO A 29 44.48 -2.18 -1.46
C PRO A 29 43.18 -2.54 -0.73
N LEU A 30 42.09 -2.40 -1.49
CA LEU A 30 40.71 -2.76 -1.20
C LEU A 30 40.49 -4.28 -0.99
N ALA A 31 41.47 -5.00 -0.43
CA ALA A 31 41.48 -6.46 -0.34
C ALA A 31 41.71 -7.01 1.08
N ALA A 32 41.65 -6.19 2.13
CA ALA A 32 41.83 -6.69 3.50
C ALA A 32 41.01 -5.90 4.52
N ARG A 33 39.76 -6.32 4.69
CA ARG A 33 38.99 -6.42 5.94
C ARG A 33 37.55 -6.80 5.60
N LEU A 34 37.38 -8.01 5.08
CA LEU A 34 36.13 -8.72 5.30
C LEU A 34 36.13 -9.10 6.79
N PRO A 35 35.12 -8.73 7.60
CA PRO A 35 34.94 -9.38 8.89
C PRO A 35 34.82 -10.89 8.61
N GLU A 36 35.52 -11.72 9.40
CA GLU A 36 35.41 -13.16 9.29
C GLU A 36 33.96 -13.56 9.57
N LEU A 37 33.17 -13.76 8.51
CA LEU A 37 31.85 -14.37 8.56
C LEU A 37 32.07 -15.86 8.93
N PRO A 38 31.64 -16.32 10.11
CA PRO A 38 31.77 -17.72 10.45
C PRO A 38 30.77 -18.51 9.60
N TYR A 39 31.24 -19.62 9.02
CA TYR A 39 30.45 -20.76 8.53
C TYR A 39 29.74 -20.75 7.16
N ALA A 40 29.37 -19.63 6.52
CA ALA A 40 28.56 -19.71 5.28
C ALA A 40 29.33 -19.93 3.95
N LEU A 41 30.66 -19.72 3.92
CA LEU A 41 31.43 -19.67 2.64
C LEU A 41 32.06 -21.00 2.20
N ASN A 42 31.99 -22.08 2.99
CA ASN A 42 32.73 -23.30 2.70
C ASN A 42 32.19 -24.15 1.52
N GLY A 43 31.17 -23.68 0.81
CA GLY A 43 30.55 -24.39 -0.33
C GLY A 43 30.15 -23.57 -1.55
N LEU A 44 30.27 -22.23 -1.52
CA LEU A 44 29.82 -21.36 -2.63
C LEU A 44 30.93 -21.16 -3.67
N TRP A 45 30.58 -21.30 -4.95
CA TRP A 45 31.52 -21.05 -6.05
C TRP A 45 31.74 -19.53 -6.25
N ARG A 46 32.86 -19.13 -6.84
CA ARG A 46 33.16 -17.70 -7.08
C ARG A 46 32.10 -17.02 -7.95
N ASP A 47 31.60 -17.72 -8.97
CA ASP A 47 30.62 -17.19 -9.91
C ASP A 47 29.25 -17.01 -9.25
N GLU A 48 28.86 -17.97 -8.42
CA GLU A 48 27.64 -17.91 -7.60
C GLU A 48 27.72 -16.76 -6.60
N THR A 49 28.87 -16.58 -5.94
CA THR A 49 29.10 -15.43 -5.05
C THR A 49 28.95 -14.11 -5.81
N ALA A 50 29.53 -13.98 -7.00
CA ALA A 50 29.43 -12.76 -7.80
C ALA A 50 27.98 -12.45 -8.21
N GLN A 51 27.19 -13.48 -8.54
CA GLN A 51 25.76 -13.34 -8.85
C GLN A 51 24.93 -12.85 -7.66
N LEU A 52 25.21 -13.35 -6.46
CA LEU A 52 24.52 -12.91 -5.23
C LEU A 52 24.86 -11.46 -4.88
N HIS A 53 26.13 -11.05 -5.06
CA HIS A 53 26.53 -9.64 -4.93
C HIS A 53 25.86 -8.76 -5.97
N GLU A 54 25.74 -9.20 -7.23
CA GLU A 54 25.00 -8.45 -8.26
C GLU A 54 23.55 -8.18 -7.85
N VAL A 55 22.86 -9.18 -7.27
CA VAL A 55 21.48 -9.00 -6.75
C VAL A 55 21.46 -7.96 -5.62
N ALA A 56 22.33 -8.10 -4.62
CA ALA A 56 22.37 -7.19 -3.47
C ALA A 56 22.69 -5.75 -3.89
N ASP A 57 23.65 -5.55 -4.79
CA ASP A 57 24.04 -4.25 -5.32
C ASP A 57 22.90 -3.59 -6.14
N LEU A 58 22.17 -4.38 -6.93
CA LEU A 58 21.05 -3.87 -7.71
C LEU A 58 19.83 -3.54 -6.85
N MET A 59 19.52 -4.36 -5.84
CA MET A 59 18.50 -4.02 -4.83
C MET A 59 18.86 -2.72 -4.10
N LEU A 60 20.13 -2.55 -3.71
CA LEU A 60 20.60 -1.33 -3.06
C LEU A 60 20.44 -0.13 -3.99
N LYS A 61 20.72 -0.32 -5.28
CA LYS A 61 20.56 0.75 -6.28
C LYS A 61 19.10 1.19 -6.42
N ILE A 62 18.17 0.25 -6.40
CA ILE A 62 16.72 0.55 -6.42
C ILE A 62 16.35 1.38 -5.19
N TYR A 63 16.77 0.96 -3.98
CA TYR A 63 16.45 1.68 -2.74
C TYR A 63 17.08 3.09 -2.71
N GLU A 64 18.31 3.24 -3.18
CA GLU A 64 18.95 4.57 -3.34
C GLU A 64 18.16 5.45 -4.31
N THR A 65 17.62 4.89 -5.39
CA THR A 65 16.75 5.63 -6.32
C THR A 65 15.45 6.04 -5.65
N LEU A 66 14.79 5.16 -4.89
CA LEU A 66 13.60 5.50 -4.10
C LEU A 66 13.87 6.62 -3.09
N ALA A 67 15.03 6.61 -2.44
CA ALA A 67 15.44 7.66 -1.53
C ALA A 67 15.66 9.00 -2.25
N ARG A 68 16.26 8.98 -3.45
CA ARG A 68 16.38 10.17 -4.31
C ARG A 68 15.02 10.70 -4.77
N MET A 69 14.03 9.83 -4.95
CA MET A 69 12.64 10.21 -5.25
C MET A 69 11.90 10.78 -4.04
N ARG A 70 12.53 10.89 -2.86
CA ARG A 70 11.90 11.28 -1.57
C ARG A 70 10.84 10.30 -1.07
N TYR A 71 10.79 9.07 -1.61
CA TYR A 71 9.84 8.07 -1.13
C TYR A 71 10.22 7.55 0.25
N ILE A 72 11.49 7.22 0.44
CA ILE A 72 12.04 6.78 1.73
C ILE A 72 13.17 7.72 2.18
N ASP A 73 13.40 7.84 3.49
CA ASP A 73 14.58 8.53 3.99
C ASP A 73 15.84 7.71 3.68
N PRO A 74 16.93 8.31 3.16
CA PRO A 74 18.17 7.58 2.88
C PRO A 74 18.77 6.85 4.09
N SER A 75 18.51 7.34 5.31
CA SER A 75 18.96 6.70 6.55
C SER A 75 18.18 5.45 6.92
N ALA A 76 17.04 5.19 6.26
CA ALA A 76 16.29 3.95 6.42
C ALA A 76 16.98 2.75 5.75
N ILE A 77 17.96 2.98 4.87
CA ILE A 77 18.66 1.93 4.12
C ILE A 77 19.77 1.32 4.99
N GLU A 78 19.54 0.08 5.44
CA GLU A 78 20.48 -0.69 6.23
C GLU A 78 21.32 -1.61 5.32
N ARG A 79 22.54 -1.18 5.02
CA ARG A 79 23.47 -1.91 4.14
C ARG A 79 24.06 -3.12 4.86
N GLY A 80 24.20 -4.24 4.15
CA GLY A 80 24.94 -5.40 4.63
C GLY A 80 26.46 -5.17 4.71
N PRO A 81 27.23 -6.16 5.24
CA PRO A 81 26.73 -7.45 5.70
C PRO A 81 26.09 -7.38 7.11
N HIS A 82 25.10 -8.23 7.34
CA HIS A 82 24.34 -8.37 8.57
C HIS A 82 24.74 -9.63 9.33
N ASN A 83 24.63 -9.60 10.66
CA ASN A 83 24.82 -10.79 11.49
C ASN A 83 23.53 -11.60 11.55
N VAL A 84 23.50 -12.75 10.86
CA VAL A 84 22.35 -13.68 10.82
C VAL A 84 22.57 -14.93 11.67
N THR A 85 23.60 -14.94 12.54
CA THR A 85 24.00 -16.14 13.31
C THR A 85 22.87 -16.71 14.17
N GLU A 86 22.05 -15.84 14.75
CA GLU A 86 20.93 -16.23 15.63
C GLU A 86 19.80 -16.92 14.86
N LEU A 87 19.72 -16.73 13.54
CA LEU A 87 18.68 -17.30 12.68
C LEU A 87 19.12 -18.60 12.00
N LEU A 88 20.39 -19.00 12.12
CA LEU A 88 20.89 -20.23 11.51
C LEU A 88 20.06 -21.48 11.91
N PRO A 89 19.62 -21.67 13.17
CA PRO A 89 18.78 -22.81 13.51
C PRO A 89 17.44 -22.81 12.76
N LEU A 90 16.84 -21.63 12.54
CA LEU A 90 15.62 -21.50 11.76
C LEU A 90 15.88 -21.82 10.28
N TYR A 91 16.98 -21.32 9.71
CA TYR A 91 17.34 -21.59 8.33
C TYR A 91 17.60 -23.07 8.07
N GLU A 92 18.25 -23.76 9.01
CA GLU A 92 18.44 -25.22 8.99
C GLU A 92 17.09 -25.96 9.06
N THR A 93 16.19 -25.52 9.93
CA THR A 93 14.83 -26.10 10.07
C THR A 93 14.03 -25.95 8.78
N LEU A 94 14.11 -24.80 8.11
CA LEU A 94 13.43 -24.53 6.84
C LEU A 94 14.19 -25.09 5.62
N GLY A 95 15.31 -25.79 5.84
CA GLY A 95 16.11 -26.39 4.79
C GLY A 95 16.69 -25.40 3.78
N LEU A 96 16.99 -24.16 4.18
CA LEU A 96 17.49 -23.13 3.26
C LEU A 96 18.88 -23.47 2.71
N ASP A 97 19.07 -23.23 1.40
CA ASP A 97 20.36 -23.40 0.74
C ASP A 97 21.37 -22.33 1.21
N SER A 98 22.66 -22.70 1.30
CA SER A 98 23.73 -21.80 1.74
C SER A 98 23.82 -20.51 0.91
N SER A 99 23.43 -20.55 -0.36
CA SER A 99 23.36 -19.38 -1.24
C SER A 99 22.31 -18.36 -0.79
N VAL A 100 21.14 -18.84 -0.36
CA VAL A 100 20.05 -18.00 0.18
C VAL A 100 20.45 -17.42 1.54
N ILE A 101 21.01 -18.25 2.42
CA ILE A 101 21.51 -17.79 3.74
C ILE A 101 22.59 -16.70 3.56
N TYR A 102 23.51 -16.90 2.62
CA TYR A 102 24.53 -15.90 2.30
C TYR A 102 23.91 -14.62 1.74
N LEU A 103 22.93 -14.74 0.82
CA LEU A 103 22.21 -13.58 0.28
C LEU A 103 21.53 -12.76 1.38
N TYR A 104 20.84 -13.41 2.32
CA TYR A 104 20.22 -12.73 3.46
C TYR A 104 21.22 -11.95 4.31
N SER A 105 22.47 -12.40 4.38
CA SER A 105 23.51 -11.67 5.09
C SER A 105 23.98 -10.42 4.35
N ILE A 106 23.83 -10.30 3.02
CA ILE A 106 24.37 -9.18 2.25
C ILE A 106 23.31 -8.26 1.64
N LEU A 107 22.05 -8.67 1.59
CA LEU A 107 20.95 -7.84 1.09
C LEU A 107 20.87 -6.50 1.85
N PRO A 108 20.59 -5.39 1.15
CA PRO A 108 20.17 -4.18 1.81
C PRO A 108 18.74 -4.36 2.34
N TYR A 109 18.48 -3.85 3.54
CA TYR A 109 17.15 -3.85 4.15
C TYR A 109 16.66 -2.43 4.38
N ILE A 110 15.34 -2.26 4.48
CA ILE A 110 14.71 -0.99 4.82
C ILE A 110 14.14 -1.10 6.23
N ASN A 111 14.52 -0.16 7.08
CA ASN A 111 13.91 -0.02 8.38
C ASN A 111 12.55 0.67 8.23
N PRO A 112 11.43 -0.03 8.49
CA PRO A 112 10.09 0.51 8.21
C PRO A 112 9.73 1.69 9.14
N ILE A 113 10.33 1.76 10.32
CA ILE A 113 10.10 2.86 11.28
C ILE A 113 10.77 4.13 10.77
N VAL A 114 12.01 4.03 10.27
CA VAL A 114 12.73 5.17 9.67
C VAL A 114 12.06 5.60 8.36
N ALA A 115 11.68 4.64 7.52
CA ALA A 115 11.11 4.93 6.20
C ALA A 115 9.72 5.55 6.30
N GLY A 116 8.97 5.29 7.38
CA GLY A 116 7.56 5.67 7.50
C GLY A 116 6.65 4.98 6.46
N ARG A 117 7.18 3.96 5.76
CA ARG A 117 6.56 3.29 4.62
C ARG A 117 6.95 1.83 4.59
N ARG A 118 6.06 1.01 4.02
CA ARG A 118 6.25 -0.45 3.90
C ARG A 118 6.13 -0.95 2.48
N ASP A 119 5.33 -0.27 1.65
CA ASP A 119 5.15 -0.68 0.26
C ASP A 119 6.42 -0.50 -0.56
N PHE A 120 6.53 -1.35 -1.56
CA PHE A 120 7.58 -1.44 -2.53
C PHE A 120 6.96 -1.71 -3.90
N PHE A 121 7.73 -2.31 -4.80
CA PHE A 121 7.39 -2.49 -6.20
C PHE A 121 6.08 -3.25 -6.41
N HIS A 122 5.18 -2.69 -7.23
CA HIS A 122 3.88 -3.27 -7.61
C HIS A 122 3.07 -3.76 -6.40
N GLY A 123 2.93 -2.89 -5.39
CA GLY A 123 2.11 -3.14 -4.21
C GLY A 123 2.68 -4.15 -3.21
N GLY A 124 3.76 -4.86 -3.54
CA GLY A 124 4.53 -5.67 -2.60
C GLY A 124 5.14 -4.81 -1.48
N GLN A 125 5.79 -5.44 -0.50
CA GLN A 125 6.41 -4.75 0.64
C GLN A 125 7.93 -4.97 0.70
N PHE A 126 8.65 -4.08 1.38
CA PHE A 126 10.08 -4.29 1.67
C PHE A 126 10.25 -5.55 2.53
N ALA A 127 11.13 -6.46 2.10
CA ALA A 127 11.47 -7.65 2.86
C ALA A 127 12.65 -7.40 3.82
N ASP A 128 12.62 -8.00 5.00
CA ASP A 128 13.71 -8.08 5.96
C ASP A 128 13.86 -9.50 6.52
N PHE A 129 14.81 -10.26 5.99
CA PHE A 129 15.05 -11.66 6.40
C PHE A 129 15.93 -11.81 7.64
N ARG A 130 16.12 -10.71 8.38
CA ARG A 130 16.60 -10.73 9.76
C ARG A 130 15.43 -10.90 10.76
N ASP A 131 14.20 -10.78 10.28
CA ASP A 131 12.98 -11.09 11.01
C ASP A 131 12.58 -12.56 10.77
N PRO A 132 12.52 -13.41 11.82
CA PRO A 132 12.08 -14.80 11.72
C PRO A 132 10.74 -14.98 10.98
N GLU A 133 9.77 -14.12 11.24
CA GLU A 133 8.41 -14.26 10.67
C GLU A 133 8.45 -14.09 9.15
N GLN A 134 9.28 -13.16 8.66
CA GLN A 134 9.45 -12.92 7.23
C GLN A 134 10.24 -14.02 6.51
N VAL A 135 11.13 -14.72 7.23
CA VAL A 135 11.85 -15.89 6.71
C VAL A 135 10.88 -17.05 6.50
N GLU A 136 10.01 -17.30 7.48
CA GLU A 136 8.97 -18.34 7.41
C GLU A 136 7.94 -18.00 6.32
N GLN A 137 7.39 -16.78 6.32
CA GLN A 137 6.49 -16.30 5.28
C GLN A 137 7.11 -16.39 3.89
N GLY A 138 8.42 -16.14 3.78
CA GLY A 138 9.15 -16.25 2.52
C GLY A 138 9.20 -17.66 1.92
N ARG A 139 8.76 -18.70 2.65
CA ARG A 139 8.61 -20.07 2.12
C ARG A 139 7.25 -20.29 1.45
N ASP A 140 6.24 -19.50 1.83
CA ASP A 140 4.90 -19.46 1.26
C ASP A 140 4.49 -17.99 0.98
N PRO A 141 5.12 -17.34 -0.01
CA PRO A 141 4.95 -15.90 -0.22
C PRO A 141 3.51 -15.49 -0.59
N PHE A 142 2.64 -16.43 -0.96
CA PHE A 142 1.27 -16.15 -1.41
C PHE A 142 0.17 -16.68 -0.48
N TYR A 143 0.52 -17.14 0.73
CA TYR A 143 -0.41 -17.76 1.67
C TYR A 143 -1.19 -18.93 1.06
N ALA A 144 -0.53 -19.71 0.19
CA ALA A 144 -1.11 -20.88 -0.44
C ALA A 144 -1.33 -22.03 0.56
N ASN A 145 -0.67 -21.97 1.72
CA ASN A 145 -0.76 -22.92 2.83
C ASN A 145 -0.57 -24.37 2.36
N PRO A 146 0.63 -24.73 1.84
CA PRO A 146 0.91 -26.07 1.34
C PRO A 146 0.76 -27.11 2.46
N GLU A 147 0.28 -28.31 2.10
CA GLU A 147 -0.06 -29.35 3.09
C GLU A 147 1.16 -29.95 3.79
N ASP A 148 2.33 -29.95 3.11
CA ASP A 148 3.59 -30.49 3.61
C ASP A 148 4.72 -29.47 3.47
N ASN A 149 5.27 -28.99 4.58
CA ASN A 149 6.48 -28.12 4.60
C ASN A 149 7.78 -28.89 4.31
N ASP A 150 7.77 -30.22 4.44
CA ASP A 150 8.94 -31.11 4.25
C ASP A 150 8.77 -32.07 3.05
N GLY A 151 7.75 -31.82 2.21
CA GLY A 151 7.22 -32.75 1.22
C GLY A 151 7.85 -32.72 -0.17
N ASP A 152 7.39 -33.64 -1.01
CA ASP A 152 7.70 -33.71 -2.44
C ASP A 152 7.22 -32.43 -3.15
N PHE A 153 8.16 -31.63 -3.65
CA PHE A 153 7.89 -30.38 -4.38
C PHE A 153 7.03 -30.57 -5.63
N ASP A 154 6.91 -31.81 -6.12
CA ASP A 154 6.10 -32.14 -7.29
C ASP A 154 4.74 -32.79 -6.92
N ALA A 155 4.42 -32.92 -5.64
CA ALA A 155 3.09 -33.31 -5.17
C ALA A 155 2.05 -32.21 -5.41
N GLU A 156 0.77 -32.58 -5.54
CA GLU A 156 -0.35 -31.68 -5.88
C GLU A 156 -0.39 -30.41 -5.03
N ASN A 157 -0.20 -30.53 -3.71
CA ASN A 157 -0.13 -29.43 -2.74
C ASN A 157 1.28 -29.25 -2.15
N GLY A 158 2.32 -29.55 -2.92
CA GLY A 158 3.70 -29.47 -2.46
C GLY A 158 4.15 -28.04 -2.12
N PRO A 159 5.29 -27.88 -1.41
CA PRO A 159 5.76 -26.57 -1.00
C PRO A 159 6.01 -25.61 -2.17
N TYR A 160 5.80 -24.31 -1.93
CA TYR A 160 5.91 -23.26 -2.94
C TYR A 160 7.37 -22.99 -3.34
N MET A 161 8.22 -22.72 -2.34
CA MET A 161 9.60 -22.29 -2.56
C MET A 161 10.59 -23.44 -2.40
N ARG A 162 11.40 -23.69 -3.44
CA ARG A 162 12.55 -24.62 -3.33
C ARG A 162 13.62 -24.05 -2.39
N PRO A 163 14.49 -24.88 -1.77
CA PRO A 163 15.52 -24.44 -0.82
C PRO A 163 16.44 -23.30 -1.29
N TRP A 164 16.70 -23.23 -2.59
CA TRP A 164 17.59 -22.26 -3.23
C TRP A 164 16.84 -21.06 -3.85
N MET A 165 15.55 -20.93 -3.55
CA MET A 165 14.70 -19.82 -3.98
C MET A 165 14.32 -18.99 -2.77
N THR A 166 14.18 -17.68 -2.97
CA THR A 166 13.73 -16.75 -1.93
C THR A 166 13.03 -15.53 -2.55
N PRO A 167 12.03 -14.93 -1.89
CA PRO A 167 11.55 -13.62 -2.28
C PRO A 167 12.60 -12.52 -2.10
N LEU A 168 12.49 -11.45 -2.89
CA LEU A 168 13.21 -10.18 -2.71
C LEU A 168 12.27 -9.06 -2.24
N SER A 169 10.97 -9.32 -2.17
CA SER A 169 9.93 -8.47 -1.60
C SER A 169 8.91 -9.33 -0.86
N GLN A 170 8.20 -8.76 0.11
CA GLN A 170 7.06 -9.43 0.75
C GLN A 170 5.79 -9.18 -0.06
N LEU A 171 4.77 -10.01 0.15
CA LEU A 171 3.45 -9.82 -0.43
C LEU A 171 2.74 -8.66 0.27
N GLY A 172 2.16 -7.75 -0.52
CA GLY A 172 1.23 -6.72 -0.04
C GLY A 172 -0.21 -7.26 0.08
N ASN A 173 -1.20 -6.38 0.02
CA ASN A 173 -2.59 -6.82 0.02
C ASN A 173 -3.03 -7.21 -1.39
N HIS A 174 -2.90 -8.49 -1.74
CA HIS A 174 -3.27 -9.04 -3.06
C HIS A 174 -2.44 -8.50 -4.24
N GLU A 175 -1.13 -8.36 -4.03
CA GLU A 175 -0.22 -7.66 -4.95
C GLU A 175 0.89 -8.58 -5.51
N SER A 176 1.94 -7.97 -6.10
CA SER A 176 3.06 -8.69 -6.70
C SER A 176 4.21 -9.01 -5.73
N VAL A 177 4.87 -10.14 -5.96
CA VAL A 177 6.09 -10.57 -5.26
C VAL A 177 7.23 -10.81 -6.24
N ILE A 178 8.42 -10.29 -5.91
CA ILE A 178 9.65 -10.56 -6.64
C ILE A 178 10.28 -11.83 -6.08
N LEU A 179 10.41 -12.90 -6.87
CA LEU A 179 11.04 -14.16 -6.46
C LEU A 179 12.39 -14.34 -7.16
N TYR A 180 13.39 -14.84 -6.44
CA TYR A 180 14.74 -15.09 -6.94
C TYR A 180 15.12 -16.57 -6.82
N ASP A 181 15.68 -17.14 -7.89
CA ASP A 181 16.31 -18.47 -7.92
C ASP A 181 17.84 -18.31 -7.95
N ALA A 182 18.49 -18.67 -6.85
CA ALA A 182 19.94 -18.54 -6.70
C ALA A 182 20.74 -19.50 -7.60
N ARG A 183 20.17 -20.63 -8.02
CA ARG A 183 20.85 -21.61 -8.89
C ARG A 183 20.80 -21.22 -10.35
N LYS A 184 19.67 -20.70 -10.81
CA LYS A 184 19.47 -20.28 -12.20
C LYS A 184 19.80 -18.81 -12.42
N HIS A 185 19.95 -18.04 -11.35
CA HIS A 185 20.12 -16.58 -11.35
C HIS A 185 19.01 -15.89 -12.16
N ARG A 186 17.76 -16.20 -11.81
CA ARG A 186 16.55 -15.69 -12.47
C ARG A 186 15.59 -15.07 -11.47
N VAL A 187 14.81 -14.12 -11.97
CA VAL A 187 13.76 -13.46 -11.20
C VAL A 187 12.40 -13.65 -11.89
N TRP A 188 11.39 -13.86 -11.06
CA TRP A 188 9.97 -13.75 -11.41
C TRP A 188 9.39 -12.55 -10.66
N ILE A 189 8.43 -11.88 -11.28
CA ILE A 189 7.56 -10.90 -10.61
C ILE A 189 6.15 -11.42 -10.84
N ILE A 190 5.49 -11.90 -9.79
CA ILE A 190 4.21 -12.63 -9.89
C ILE A 190 3.18 -11.92 -9.05
N ASP A 191 2.01 -11.69 -9.64
CA ASP A 191 0.85 -11.12 -8.98
C ASP A 191 -0.06 -12.19 -8.38
N GLN A 192 -0.52 -11.98 -7.14
CA GLN A 192 -1.30 -12.97 -6.41
C GLN A 192 -2.67 -13.22 -7.07
N GLU A 193 -3.36 -12.18 -7.54
CA GLU A 193 -4.73 -12.32 -8.06
C GLU A 193 -4.77 -12.94 -9.46
N SER A 194 -3.91 -12.45 -10.36
CA SER A 194 -3.88 -12.90 -11.74
C SER A 194 -3.09 -14.20 -11.94
N TRP A 195 -2.21 -14.53 -10.99
CA TRP A 195 -1.26 -15.64 -11.10
C TRP A 195 -0.39 -15.58 -12.36
N ALA A 196 -0.06 -14.37 -12.80
CA ALA A 196 0.70 -14.08 -14.01
C ALA A 196 1.88 -13.15 -13.70
N SER A 197 2.76 -12.96 -14.69
CA SER A 197 3.86 -12.02 -14.50
C SER A 197 3.40 -10.56 -14.64
N THR A 198 3.82 -9.71 -13.69
CA THR A 198 3.68 -8.24 -13.78
C THR A 198 4.98 -7.56 -14.18
N ASP A 199 5.96 -8.30 -14.69
CA ASP A 199 7.17 -7.71 -15.25
C ASP A 199 6.84 -6.97 -16.57
N LEU A 200 7.05 -5.65 -16.60
CA LEU A 200 6.71 -4.82 -17.77
C LEU A 200 7.44 -5.28 -19.06
N ALA A 201 8.62 -5.90 -18.94
CA ALA A 201 9.36 -6.41 -20.11
C ALA A 201 8.81 -7.74 -20.64
N LEU A 202 7.86 -8.35 -19.94
CA LEU A 202 7.15 -9.58 -20.30
C LEU A 202 5.68 -9.31 -20.67
N GLU A 203 5.28 -8.05 -20.83
CA GLU A 203 3.91 -7.71 -21.26
C GLU A 203 3.56 -8.42 -22.58
N GLY A 204 2.45 -9.16 -22.57
CA GLY A 204 1.97 -9.93 -23.72
C GLY A 204 2.74 -11.24 -23.99
N VAL A 205 3.67 -11.64 -23.12
CA VAL A 205 4.30 -12.96 -23.19
C VAL A 205 3.38 -13.98 -22.53
N GLU A 206 2.96 -15.00 -23.28
CA GLU A 206 2.11 -16.07 -22.75
C GLU A 206 2.86 -16.97 -21.77
N ASP A 207 2.13 -17.44 -20.76
CA ASP A 207 2.64 -18.43 -19.82
C ASP A 207 2.95 -19.77 -20.49
N GLY A 208 3.95 -20.46 -19.96
CA GLY A 208 4.23 -21.84 -20.32
C GLY A 208 3.14 -22.80 -19.82
N LYS A 209 3.15 -24.03 -20.32
CA LYS A 209 2.34 -25.09 -19.74
C LYS A 209 2.91 -25.50 -18.38
N PRO A 210 2.08 -25.65 -17.33
CA PRO A 210 2.49 -26.27 -16.07
C PRO A 210 3.19 -27.60 -16.33
N ARG A 211 4.35 -27.79 -15.72
CA ARG A 211 5.19 -29.00 -15.88
C ARG A 211 5.15 -29.91 -14.66
N SER A 212 4.72 -29.37 -13.51
CA SER A 212 4.58 -30.10 -12.25
C SER A 212 3.11 -30.38 -11.98
N HIS A 213 2.84 -31.42 -11.19
CA HIS A 213 1.50 -31.65 -10.63
C HIS A 213 1.21 -30.72 -9.45
N ASN A 214 2.24 -30.08 -8.90
CA ASN A 214 2.10 -29.09 -7.85
C ASN A 214 1.38 -27.84 -8.36
N GLU A 215 0.18 -27.59 -7.83
CA GLU A 215 -0.64 -26.43 -8.16
C GLU A 215 0.03 -25.11 -7.74
N ASN A 216 0.91 -25.16 -6.74
CA ASN A 216 1.70 -24.04 -6.26
C ASN A 216 2.91 -23.72 -7.16
N SER A 217 3.20 -24.55 -8.18
CA SER A 217 4.40 -24.37 -9.01
C SER A 217 4.25 -23.21 -10.00
N PHE A 218 5.03 -22.15 -9.79
CA PHE A 218 5.10 -20.98 -10.67
C PHE A 218 6.14 -21.08 -11.81
N GLU A 219 6.85 -22.22 -11.94
CA GLU A 219 7.95 -22.35 -12.93
C GLU A 219 7.49 -22.21 -14.40
N HIS A 220 6.18 -22.28 -14.65
CA HIS A 220 5.57 -22.08 -15.96
C HIS A 220 5.37 -20.59 -16.30
N ILE A 221 5.33 -19.71 -15.31
CA ILE A 221 5.27 -18.25 -15.49
C ILE A 221 6.62 -17.76 -16.04
N PRO A 222 6.65 -16.87 -17.05
CA PRO A 222 7.88 -16.33 -17.61
C PRO A 222 8.75 -15.65 -16.55
N SER A 223 10.06 -15.87 -16.65
CA SER A 223 11.09 -15.20 -15.84
C SER A 223 12.15 -14.59 -16.72
N ARG A 224 13.03 -13.79 -16.12
CA ARG A 224 14.20 -13.21 -16.82
C ARG A 224 15.47 -13.32 -15.96
N PRO A 225 16.67 -13.13 -16.56
CA PRO A 225 17.91 -13.07 -15.78
C PRO A 225 17.83 -12.01 -14.68
N ALA A 226 18.23 -12.34 -13.45
CA ALA A 226 18.01 -11.49 -12.27
C ALA A 226 18.60 -10.09 -12.45
N GLY A 227 19.85 -10.00 -12.90
CA GLY A 227 20.49 -8.71 -13.15
C GLY A 227 19.75 -7.84 -14.19
N ALA A 228 19.10 -8.43 -15.19
CA ALA A 228 18.31 -7.68 -16.17
C ALA A 228 17.04 -7.10 -15.53
N VAL A 229 16.29 -7.92 -14.78
CA VAL A 229 15.07 -7.49 -14.10
C VAL A 229 15.33 -6.34 -13.14
N LEU A 230 16.31 -6.49 -12.24
CA LEU A 230 16.57 -5.48 -11.21
C LEU A 230 17.12 -4.18 -11.80
N ARG A 231 17.90 -4.24 -12.89
CA ARG A 231 18.30 -3.04 -13.64
C ARG A 231 17.10 -2.34 -14.27
N ASP A 232 16.18 -3.10 -14.84
CA ASP A 232 14.98 -2.55 -15.46
C ASP A 232 14.06 -1.91 -14.43
N ILE A 233 13.84 -2.52 -13.26
CA ILE A 233 13.09 -1.89 -12.15
C ILE A 233 13.67 -0.51 -11.80
N ASN A 234 14.99 -0.43 -11.61
CA ASN A 234 15.63 0.85 -11.36
C ASN A 234 15.44 1.84 -12.52
N ASN A 235 15.52 1.38 -13.76
CA ASN A 235 15.30 2.21 -14.95
C ASN A 235 13.84 2.66 -15.08
N TRP A 236 12.87 1.86 -14.65
CA TRP A 236 11.46 2.21 -14.66
C TRP A 236 11.18 3.37 -13.70
N TYR A 237 11.78 3.36 -12.50
CA TYR A 237 11.73 4.52 -11.59
C TYR A 237 12.45 5.76 -12.16
N LEU A 238 13.63 5.58 -12.76
CA LEU A 238 14.37 6.70 -13.37
C LEU A 238 13.61 7.33 -14.57
N SER A 239 12.91 6.52 -15.36
CA SER A 239 12.13 6.96 -16.52
C SER A 239 10.67 7.32 -16.19
N LEU A 240 10.24 7.08 -14.95
CA LEU A 240 8.86 7.23 -14.49
C LEU A 240 7.87 6.37 -15.29
N GLN A 241 8.30 5.19 -15.73
CA GLN A 241 7.37 4.12 -16.11
C GLN A 241 6.68 3.56 -14.86
N GLU A 242 7.45 3.51 -13.76
CA GLU A 242 6.94 3.24 -12.42
C GLU A 242 7.19 4.44 -11.51
N VAL A 243 6.28 4.64 -10.56
CA VAL A 243 6.43 5.60 -9.46
C VAL A 243 6.22 4.88 -8.15
N PRO A 244 6.91 5.28 -7.07
CA PRO A 244 6.79 4.58 -5.82
C PRO A 244 5.44 4.81 -5.15
N GLY A 245 5.02 3.83 -4.34
CA GLY A 245 3.72 3.79 -3.69
C GLY A 245 2.72 2.91 -4.44
N GLY A 246 1.42 3.16 -4.22
CA GLY A 246 0.35 2.43 -4.89
C GLY A 246 -0.10 1.13 -4.22
N GLY A 247 0.59 0.68 -3.16
CA GLY A 247 0.10 -0.40 -2.30
C GLY A 247 -0.82 0.09 -1.18
N GLU A 248 -1.30 -0.85 -0.36
CA GLU A 248 -2.23 -0.58 0.74
C GLU A 248 -1.62 0.30 1.86
N GLN A 249 -0.29 0.24 2.06
CA GLN A 249 0.40 0.97 3.11
C GLN A 249 0.93 2.34 2.64
N SER A 250 0.56 2.76 1.44
CA SER A 250 0.86 4.06 0.87
C SER A 250 -0.39 4.91 0.89
N ASP A 251 -0.29 6.09 1.52
CA ASP A 251 -1.39 7.04 1.45
C ASP A 251 -1.62 7.53 0.00
N ALA A 252 -2.78 8.13 -0.23
CA ALA A 252 -3.17 8.64 -1.55
C ALA A 252 -2.26 9.78 -2.06
N SER A 253 -1.35 10.32 -1.23
CA SER A 253 -0.32 11.27 -1.68
C SER A 253 0.79 10.61 -2.51
N TRP A 254 0.90 9.28 -2.47
CA TRP A 254 1.85 8.47 -3.22
C TRP A 254 1.22 7.61 -4.33
N GLY A 255 -0.02 7.91 -4.71
CA GLY A 255 -0.68 7.30 -5.86
C GLY A 255 -0.47 8.08 -7.17
N ASN A 256 -0.04 7.41 -8.25
CA ASN A 256 -0.01 8.04 -9.59
C ASN A 256 -1.41 8.46 -10.04
N TRP A 257 -2.41 7.65 -9.71
CA TRP A 257 -3.79 8.08 -9.56
C TRP A 257 -4.02 8.23 -8.05
N PRO A 258 -4.34 9.43 -7.53
CA PRO A 258 -5.01 10.54 -8.21
C PRO A 258 -4.13 11.73 -8.64
N LEU A 259 -2.83 11.75 -8.31
CA LEU A 259 -2.04 12.99 -8.34
C LEU A 259 -1.25 13.26 -9.62
N ASN A 260 -1.14 12.28 -10.51
CA ASN A 260 -0.22 12.31 -11.63
C ASN A 260 1.21 12.60 -11.16
N LEU A 261 1.73 11.78 -10.24
CA LEU A 261 3.07 11.90 -9.68
C LEU A 261 4.14 11.97 -10.77
N THR A 262 3.94 11.25 -11.87
CA THR A 262 4.81 11.31 -13.05
C THR A 262 5.00 12.74 -13.55
N ALA A 263 3.92 13.51 -13.68
CA ALA A 263 3.99 14.90 -14.11
C ALA A 263 4.67 15.80 -13.06
N LEU A 264 4.42 15.55 -11.76
CA LEU A 264 5.06 16.28 -10.67
C LEU A 264 6.58 16.05 -10.67
N TYR A 265 7.05 14.80 -10.74
CA TYR A 265 8.48 14.51 -10.81
C TYR A 265 9.16 15.22 -11.99
N ARG A 266 8.56 15.17 -13.18
CA ARG A 266 9.09 15.87 -14.37
C ARG A 266 9.12 17.38 -14.20
N ALA A 267 8.07 17.96 -13.63
CA ALA A 267 7.99 19.40 -13.38
C ALA A 267 9.07 19.89 -12.40
N HIS A 268 9.58 18.99 -11.55
CA HIS A 268 10.61 19.27 -10.56
C HIS A 268 11.99 18.70 -10.92
N GLY A 269 12.23 18.38 -12.19
CA GLY A 269 13.59 18.09 -12.71
C GLY A 269 14.07 16.65 -12.56
N TRP A 270 13.19 15.70 -12.21
CA TRP A 270 13.57 14.27 -12.17
C TRP A 270 13.99 13.74 -13.56
N PRO A 271 15.05 12.91 -13.66
CA PRO A 271 15.90 12.39 -12.58
C PRO A 271 17.19 13.20 -12.31
N ASP A 272 17.54 14.15 -13.17
CA ASP A 272 18.89 14.73 -13.22
C ASP A 272 19.07 16.00 -12.37
N ASP A 273 18.05 16.85 -12.30
CA ASP A 273 18.06 18.15 -11.60
C ASP A 273 16.88 18.23 -10.61
N PHE A 274 16.68 17.15 -9.84
CA PHE A 274 15.49 16.99 -9.02
C PHE A 274 15.48 17.89 -7.78
N ASP A 275 14.54 18.83 -7.75
CA ASP A 275 14.23 19.64 -6.57
C ASP A 275 13.18 18.93 -5.70
N GLY A 276 13.67 18.08 -4.79
CA GLY A 276 12.82 17.30 -3.90
C GLY A 276 12.02 18.15 -2.89
N ASP A 277 12.48 19.35 -2.54
CA ASP A 277 11.77 20.23 -1.60
C ASP A 277 10.59 20.90 -2.31
N ALA A 278 10.81 21.43 -3.51
CA ALA A 278 9.75 21.98 -4.34
C ALA A 278 8.74 20.90 -4.75
N PHE A 279 9.21 19.69 -5.03
CA PHE A 279 8.35 18.53 -5.29
C PHE A 279 7.41 18.25 -4.12
N GLY A 280 7.93 18.15 -2.89
CA GLY A 280 7.11 17.88 -1.70
C GLY A 280 6.02 18.94 -1.49
N VAL A 281 6.33 20.22 -1.74
CA VAL A 281 5.33 21.30 -1.69
C VAL A 281 4.25 21.11 -2.75
N SER A 282 4.62 20.83 -4.01
CA SER A 282 3.65 20.62 -5.09
C SER A 282 2.81 19.37 -4.89
N GLN A 283 3.39 18.29 -4.36
CA GLN A 283 2.68 17.06 -4.00
C GLN A 283 1.62 17.34 -2.92
N ALA A 284 1.97 18.04 -1.84
CA ALA A 284 1.03 18.42 -0.78
C ALA A 284 -0.12 19.29 -1.32
N ARG A 285 0.17 20.25 -2.19
CA ARG A 285 -0.85 21.08 -2.86
C ARG A 285 -1.77 20.26 -3.76
N ALA A 286 -1.19 19.37 -4.58
CA ALA A 286 -1.95 18.51 -5.48
C ALA A 286 -2.87 17.57 -4.68
N TYR A 287 -2.38 17.02 -3.56
CA TYR A 287 -3.16 16.17 -2.67
C TYR A 287 -4.32 16.92 -2.03
N ALA A 288 -4.07 18.13 -1.50
CA ALA A 288 -5.12 18.98 -0.95
C ALA A 288 -6.15 19.39 -2.01
N ALA A 289 -5.74 19.69 -3.24
CA ALA A 289 -6.65 19.99 -4.34
C ALA A 289 -7.52 18.79 -4.72
N TRP A 290 -6.95 17.59 -4.73
CA TRP A 290 -7.69 16.35 -4.94
C TRP A 290 -8.69 16.09 -3.81
N ASN A 291 -8.27 16.17 -2.54
CA ASN A 291 -9.17 16.02 -1.39
C ASN A 291 -10.31 17.03 -1.43
N ALA A 292 -10.01 18.30 -1.74
CA ALA A 292 -11.03 19.34 -1.87
C ALA A 292 -12.04 19.01 -2.99
N LYS A 293 -11.57 18.49 -4.11
CA LYS A 293 -12.43 18.04 -5.21
C LYS A 293 -13.32 16.90 -4.76
N ILE A 294 -12.76 15.85 -4.17
CA ILE A 294 -13.50 14.71 -3.63
C ILE A 294 -14.58 15.22 -2.68
N ASP A 295 -14.22 15.97 -1.64
CA ASP A 295 -15.17 16.55 -0.68
C ASP A 295 -16.29 17.34 -1.35
N SER A 296 -15.97 18.14 -2.37
CA SER A 296 -16.97 18.92 -3.10
C SER A 296 -17.94 18.05 -3.90
N GLU A 297 -17.48 16.91 -4.42
CA GLU A 297 -18.25 15.98 -5.25
C GLU A 297 -19.01 14.91 -4.43
N GLU A 298 -18.98 14.96 -3.09
CA GLU A 298 -19.76 14.06 -2.23
C GLU A 298 -21.26 14.02 -2.59
N PRO A 299 -21.93 15.15 -2.87
CA PRO A 299 -23.34 15.13 -3.28
C PRO A 299 -23.57 14.33 -4.58
N LEU A 300 -22.67 14.44 -5.55
CA LEU A 300 -22.75 13.69 -6.81
C LEU A 300 -22.57 12.18 -6.57
N ARG A 301 -21.53 11.81 -5.81
CA ARG A 301 -21.25 10.41 -5.44
C ARG A 301 -22.41 9.80 -4.65
N LYS A 302 -23.08 10.58 -3.80
CA LYS A 302 -24.28 10.14 -3.08
C LYS A 302 -25.44 9.82 -4.03
N VAL A 303 -25.70 10.67 -5.03
CA VAL A 303 -26.71 10.40 -6.06
C VAL A 303 -26.38 9.12 -6.84
N GLU A 304 -25.13 8.95 -7.26
CA GLU A 304 -24.68 7.75 -7.98
C GLU A 304 -24.81 6.47 -7.13
N SER A 305 -24.48 6.54 -5.84
CA SER A 305 -24.64 5.41 -4.92
C SER A 305 -26.10 5.02 -4.74
N LEU A 306 -26.99 5.99 -4.51
CA LEU A 306 -28.42 5.76 -4.33
C LEU A 306 -29.07 5.24 -5.62
N ALA A 307 -28.66 5.70 -6.79
CA ALA A 307 -29.12 5.18 -8.08
C ALA A 307 -28.65 3.74 -8.32
N ARG A 308 -27.42 3.39 -7.94
CA ARG A 308 -26.94 2.00 -7.98
C ARG A 308 -27.73 1.08 -7.04
N TRP A 309 -28.04 1.56 -5.84
CA TRP A 309 -28.87 0.82 -4.88
C TRP A 309 -30.31 0.63 -5.37
N GLU A 310 -30.89 1.63 -6.04
CA GLU A 310 -32.23 1.51 -6.65
C GLU A 310 -32.27 0.33 -7.63
N LYS A 311 -31.28 0.25 -8.53
CA LYS A 311 -31.17 -0.87 -9.49
C LYS A 311 -30.99 -2.22 -8.78
N ALA A 312 -30.13 -2.29 -7.77
CA ALA A 312 -29.93 -3.53 -7.01
C ALA A 312 -31.20 -3.99 -6.28
N LEU A 313 -31.99 -3.05 -5.74
CA LEU A 313 -33.28 -3.33 -5.11
C LEU A 313 -34.32 -3.80 -6.13
N ASP A 314 -34.36 -3.22 -7.33
CA ASP A 314 -35.22 -3.69 -8.43
C ASP A 314 -34.92 -5.14 -8.81
N ASP A 315 -33.63 -5.49 -8.99
CA ASP A 315 -33.20 -6.86 -9.28
C ASP A 315 -33.61 -7.82 -8.16
N GLN A 316 -33.43 -7.40 -6.90
CA GLN A 316 -33.88 -8.17 -5.74
C GLN A 316 -35.40 -8.35 -5.71
N ARG A 317 -36.16 -7.32 -6.06
CA ARG A 317 -37.63 -7.34 -6.12
C ARG A 317 -38.13 -8.34 -7.15
N VAL A 318 -37.54 -8.35 -8.35
CA VAL A 318 -37.88 -9.30 -9.43
C VAL A 318 -37.64 -10.74 -8.97
N LYS A 319 -36.48 -11.00 -8.35
CA LYS A 319 -36.16 -12.32 -7.78
C LYS A 319 -37.19 -12.75 -6.73
N GLN A 320 -37.58 -11.83 -5.85
CA GLN A 320 -38.54 -12.11 -4.78
C GLN A 320 -39.97 -12.33 -5.29
N LEU A 321 -40.39 -11.61 -6.34
CA LEU A 321 -41.66 -11.87 -7.03
C LEU A 321 -41.70 -13.29 -7.63
N GLY A 322 -40.58 -13.75 -8.20
CA GLY A 322 -40.45 -15.13 -8.68
C GLY A 322 -40.58 -16.16 -7.56
N ALA A 323 -39.91 -15.93 -6.41
CA ALA A 323 -40.02 -16.80 -5.24
C ALA A 323 -41.45 -16.85 -4.68
N SER A 324 -42.12 -15.69 -4.60
CA SER A 324 -43.53 -15.60 -4.15
C SER A 324 -44.47 -16.40 -5.05
N ALA A 325 -44.24 -16.41 -6.37
CA ALA A 325 -45.04 -17.21 -7.31
C ALA A 325 -44.93 -18.74 -7.09
N THR A 326 -43.86 -19.20 -6.42
CA THR A 326 -43.62 -20.62 -6.12
C THR A 326 -44.05 -21.05 -4.71
N ALA A 327 -44.52 -20.12 -3.88
CA ALA A 327 -44.93 -20.39 -2.50
C ALA A 327 -46.24 -21.20 -2.44
N ASN A 328 -46.20 -22.36 -1.77
CA ASN A 328 -47.29 -23.33 -1.76
C ASN A 328 -48.02 -23.42 -0.42
N THR A 329 -47.39 -22.97 0.67
CA THR A 329 -48.04 -22.92 1.99
C THR A 329 -48.47 -21.49 2.37
N PRO A 330 -49.46 -21.32 3.27
CA PRO A 330 -49.82 -20.00 3.79
C PRO A 330 -48.63 -19.26 4.42
N ASP A 331 -47.79 -19.95 5.19
CA ASP A 331 -46.61 -19.36 5.83
C ASP A 331 -45.53 -18.95 4.80
N GLU A 332 -45.26 -19.77 3.78
CA GLU A 332 -44.36 -19.40 2.69
C GLU A 332 -44.83 -18.14 1.94
N LYS A 333 -46.16 -18.00 1.74
CA LYS A 333 -46.73 -16.81 1.11
C LYS A 333 -46.56 -15.57 1.98
N TRP A 334 -46.77 -15.69 3.30
CA TRP A 334 -46.54 -14.60 4.24
C TRP A 334 -45.06 -14.20 4.34
N ALA A 335 -44.13 -15.18 4.37
CA ALA A 335 -42.70 -14.92 4.37
C ALA A 335 -42.26 -14.24 3.06
N ALA A 336 -42.77 -14.70 1.92
CA ALA A 336 -42.48 -14.09 0.63
C ALA A 336 -43.01 -12.64 0.54
N ASN A 337 -44.23 -12.39 1.06
CA ASN A 337 -44.82 -11.05 1.13
C ASN A 337 -44.07 -10.14 2.09
N PHE A 338 -43.56 -10.66 3.21
CA PHE A 338 -42.76 -9.90 4.16
C PHE A 338 -41.45 -9.40 3.53
N GLU A 339 -40.73 -10.29 2.84
CA GLU A 339 -39.50 -9.91 2.15
C GLU A 339 -39.76 -8.94 0.99
N LEU A 340 -40.87 -9.12 0.26
CA LEU A 340 -41.28 -8.16 -0.76
C LEU A 340 -41.61 -6.79 -0.14
N TRP A 341 -42.31 -6.76 1.00
CA TRP A 341 -42.60 -5.54 1.74
C TRP A 341 -41.33 -4.84 2.24
N LYS A 342 -40.33 -5.58 2.73
CA LYS A 342 -39.01 -5.04 3.10
C LYS A 342 -38.32 -4.37 1.92
N ILE A 343 -38.34 -5.00 0.75
CA ILE A 343 -37.75 -4.46 -0.48
C ILE A 343 -38.50 -3.18 -0.91
N ASP A 344 -39.82 -3.23 -0.98
CA ASP A 344 -40.65 -2.08 -1.38
C ASP A 344 -40.45 -0.87 -0.45
N ARG A 345 -40.29 -1.11 0.87
CA ARG A 345 -39.96 -0.05 1.83
C ARG A 345 -38.57 0.54 1.60
N LYS A 346 -37.56 -0.31 1.43
CA LYS A 346 -36.18 0.13 1.13
C LYS A 346 -36.15 0.96 -0.15
N MET A 347 -36.89 0.56 -1.17
CA MET A 347 -37.03 1.33 -2.41
C MET A 347 -37.67 2.70 -2.15
N ALA A 348 -38.77 2.77 -1.40
CA ALA A 348 -39.43 4.04 -1.08
C ALA A 348 -38.56 4.99 -0.24
N LEU A 349 -37.73 4.46 0.67
CA LEU A 349 -36.74 5.23 1.42
C LEU A 349 -35.61 5.71 0.50
N ASN A 350 -35.07 4.81 -0.32
CA ASN A 350 -34.00 5.12 -1.26
C ASN A 350 -34.43 6.19 -2.28
N GLN A 351 -35.66 6.12 -2.78
CA GLN A 351 -36.21 7.10 -3.72
C GLN A 351 -36.34 8.49 -3.10
N ARG A 352 -36.82 8.58 -1.84
CA ARG A 352 -36.85 9.85 -1.10
C ARG A 352 -35.45 10.41 -0.89
N ALA A 353 -34.51 9.58 -0.44
CA ALA A 353 -33.13 9.98 -0.25
C ALA A 353 -32.45 10.41 -1.57
N LEU A 354 -32.79 9.76 -2.68
CA LEU A 354 -32.29 10.09 -4.02
C LEU A 354 -32.81 11.45 -4.48
N GLU A 355 -34.09 11.73 -4.26
CA GLU A 355 -34.68 13.03 -4.57
C GLU A 355 -34.05 14.15 -3.73
N GLU A 356 -33.89 13.95 -2.42
CA GLU A 356 -33.18 14.89 -1.54
C GLU A 356 -31.73 15.11 -1.98
N ALA A 357 -31.02 14.03 -2.36
CA ALA A 357 -29.64 14.12 -2.85
C ALA A 357 -29.56 14.88 -4.19
N ARG A 358 -30.52 14.70 -5.10
CA ARG A 358 -30.60 15.45 -6.36
C ARG A 358 -30.84 16.93 -6.12
N GLN A 359 -31.76 17.28 -5.22
CA GLN A 359 -31.99 18.68 -4.83
C GLN A 359 -30.74 19.31 -4.23
N GLU A 360 -29.97 18.55 -3.45
CA GLU A 360 -28.70 19.02 -2.90
C GLU A 360 -27.64 19.23 -3.99
N VAL A 361 -27.56 18.33 -4.99
CA VAL A 361 -26.71 18.50 -6.18
C VAL A 361 -27.10 19.75 -6.97
N ASP A 362 -28.39 19.97 -7.22
CA ASP A 362 -28.86 21.17 -7.93
C ASP A 362 -28.47 22.47 -7.19
N ARG A 363 -28.48 22.41 -5.85
CA ARG A 363 -28.10 23.54 -4.99
C ARG A 363 -26.59 23.76 -4.92
N ARG A 364 -25.78 22.71 -4.81
CA ARG A 364 -24.33 22.79 -4.54
C ARG A 364 -23.44 22.65 -5.77
N CYS A 365 -23.92 21.92 -6.77
CA CYS A 365 -23.17 21.55 -7.97
C CYS A 365 -23.97 21.90 -9.24
N PRO A 366 -24.42 23.16 -9.42
CA PRO A 366 -25.23 23.54 -10.57
C PRO A 366 -24.47 23.25 -11.87
N GLY A 367 -25.12 22.53 -12.79
CA GLY A 367 -24.50 22.10 -14.05
C GLY A 367 -23.44 21.00 -13.90
N GLY A 368 -23.45 20.26 -12.79
CA GLY A 368 -22.52 19.16 -12.51
C GLY A 368 -21.14 19.59 -12.00
N ALA A 369 -20.92 20.88 -11.80
CA ALA A 369 -19.66 21.41 -11.27
C ALA A 369 -19.82 21.84 -9.81
N CYS A 370 -19.21 21.08 -8.89
CA CYS A 370 -19.26 21.36 -7.44
C CYS A 370 -18.26 22.44 -6.99
N GLN A 371 -17.29 22.78 -7.83
CA GLN A 371 -16.32 23.83 -7.59
C GLN A 371 -16.29 24.80 -8.76
N LYS A 372 -16.35 26.09 -8.44
CA LYS A 372 -16.07 27.14 -9.43
C LYS A 372 -14.57 27.26 -9.60
N LYS A 373 -14.10 27.35 -10.85
CA LYS A 373 -12.66 27.48 -11.17
C LYS A 373 -11.98 28.63 -10.44
N GLU A 374 -12.69 29.74 -10.27
CA GLU A 374 -12.24 30.94 -9.56
C GLU A 374 -12.10 30.76 -8.04
N ASP A 375 -12.72 29.74 -7.44
CA ASP A 375 -12.65 29.44 -6.01
C ASP A 375 -11.64 28.34 -5.67
N LEU A 376 -11.00 27.72 -6.68
CA LEU A 376 -10.05 26.62 -6.47
C LEU A 376 -8.91 26.97 -5.47
N PRO A 377 -8.31 28.18 -5.49
CA PRO A 377 -7.31 28.55 -4.48
C PRO A 377 -7.86 28.53 -3.04
N LEU A 378 -9.13 28.90 -2.84
CA LEU A 378 -9.77 28.86 -1.53
C LEU A 378 -10.04 27.42 -1.08
N TRP A 379 -10.41 26.54 -2.01
CA TRP A 379 -10.65 25.12 -1.76
C TRP A 379 -9.36 24.40 -1.35
N GLU A 380 -8.28 24.63 -2.09
CA GLU A 380 -6.95 24.14 -1.76
C GLU A 380 -6.50 24.62 -0.37
N LEU A 381 -6.58 25.93 -0.11
CA LEU A 381 -6.24 26.52 1.19
C LEU A 381 -7.05 25.90 2.34
N LYS A 382 -8.35 25.66 2.13
CA LYS A 382 -9.21 25.02 3.13
C LYS A 382 -8.76 23.60 3.41
N ALA A 383 -8.42 22.82 2.38
CA ALA A 383 -7.99 21.44 2.53
C ALA A 383 -6.59 21.32 3.16
N LEU A 384 -5.67 22.24 2.86
CA LEU A 384 -4.31 22.22 3.43
C LEU A 384 -4.25 22.41 4.95
N ARG A 385 -5.19 23.17 5.55
CA ARG A 385 -5.19 23.44 6.99
C ARG A 385 -5.32 22.17 7.87
N PRO A 386 -6.37 21.35 7.72
CA PRO A 386 -6.49 20.13 8.52
C PRO A 386 -5.35 19.14 8.21
N GLU A 387 -4.84 19.10 6.97
CA GLU A 387 -3.71 18.25 6.62
C GLU A 387 -2.42 18.68 7.35
N LEU A 388 -2.10 19.97 7.35
CA LEU A 388 -0.97 20.49 8.12
C LEU A 388 -1.14 20.19 9.63
N GLN A 389 -2.34 20.38 10.17
CA GLN A 389 -2.62 20.09 11.58
C GLN A 389 -2.39 18.60 11.89
N SER A 390 -2.81 17.71 10.99
CA SER A 390 -2.57 16.26 11.08
C SER A 390 -1.07 15.97 11.12
N LYS A 391 -0.30 16.52 10.16
CA LYS A 391 1.17 16.34 10.10
C LYS A 391 1.90 16.92 11.31
N GLN A 392 1.44 18.04 11.84
CA GLN A 392 1.98 18.61 13.09
C GLN A 392 1.68 17.73 14.31
N SER A 393 0.50 17.11 14.36
CA SER A 393 0.09 16.24 15.45
C SER A 393 0.86 14.90 15.41
N GLU A 394 1.08 14.35 14.22
CA GLU A 394 1.96 13.20 13.99
C GLU A 394 3.40 13.51 14.44
N LEU A 395 3.93 14.66 14.03
CA LEU A 395 5.26 15.11 14.45
C LEU A 395 5.35 15.27 15.99
N ALA A 396 4.38 15.94 16.62
CA ALA A 396 4.35 16.14 18.06
C ALA A 396 4.27 14.80 18.82
N TYR A 397 3.46 13.86 18.34
CA TYR A 397 3.37 12.52 18.91
C TYR A 397 4.72 11.79 18.89
N LEU A 398 5.46 11.87 17.78
CA LEU A 398 6.79 11.28 17.67
C LEU A 398 7.83 11.98 18.57
N GLN A 399 7.67 13.29 18.84
CA GLN A 399 8.53 14.06 19.73
C GLN A 399 8.28 13.78 21.22
N ASP A 400 7.03 13.56 21.60
CA ASP A 400 6.58 13.39 23.00
C ASP A 400 6.46 11.92 23.43
N SER A 401 6.79 10.95 22.57
CA SER A 401 6.68 9.52 22.89
C SER A 401 7.62 9.10 24.03
N ASP A 402 7.02 8.65 25.15
CA ASP A 402 7.69 8.14 26.36
C ASP A 402 8.34 6.75 26.16
N ASP A 403 8.10 6.09 25.02
CA ASP A 403 8.60 4.74 24.71
C ASP A 403 10.13 4.67 24.43
N GLY A 404 10.84 5.75 24.72
CA GLY A 404 12.28 5.85 24.63
C GLY A 404 12.74 6.56 23.34
N PRO A 405 13.69 7.52 23.43
CA PRO A 405 14.11 8.33 22.31
C PRO A 405 14.61 7.55 21.09
N ASP A 406 15.01 6.28 21.21
CA ASP A 406 15.72 5.56 20.16
C ASP A 406 14.80 4.77 19.22
N LEU A 407 13.54 4.50 19.61
CA LEU A 407 12.58 3.77 18.78
C LEU A 407 11.93 4.65 17.68
N PHE A 408 11.65 5.93 17.98
CA PHE A 408 10.89 6.81 17.09
C PHE A 408 11.70 7.98 16.48
N LYS A 409 12.90 8.26 16.99
CA LYS A 409 13.85 9.24 16.39
C LYS A 409 14.05 9.07 14.88
N PRO A 410 14.09 7.86 14.31
CA PRO A 410 14.39 7.74 12.90
C PRO A 410 13.23 8.16 11.97
N GLY A 411 11.97 7.96 12.39
CA GLY A 411 10.79 8.42 11.64
C GLY A 411 10.56 9.94 11.78
N LEU A 412 11.16 10.57 12.79
CA LEU A 412 11.02 12.00 13.07
C LEU A 412 11.41 12.87 11.87
N ARG A 413 12.51 12.53 11.18
CA ARG A 413 13.02 13.33 10.07
C ARG A 413 12.06 13.37 8.88
N GLN A 414 11.43 12.24 8.57
CA GLN A 414 10.43 12.16 7.51
C GLN A 414 9.19 12.99 7.89
N ALA A 415 8.69 12.83 9.11
CA ALA A 415 7.57 13.61 9.62
C ALA A 415 7.85 15.13 9.63
N GLU A 416 9.08 15.53 10.02
CA GLU A 416 9.53 16.92 9.97
C GLU A 416 9.55 17.45 8.53
N MET A 417 10.10 16.69 7.59
CA MET A 417 10.14 17.06 6.17
C MET A 417 8.73 17.23 5.59
N GLU A 418 7.82 16.32 5.89
CA GLU A 418 6.42 16.41 5.47
C GLU A 418 5.72 17.64 6.09
N ALA A 419 5.86 17.86 7.39
CA ALA A 419 5.28 19.03 8.05
C ALA A 419 5.80 20.35 7.44
N ILE A 420 7.10 20.44 7.12
CA ILE A 420 7.69 21.59 6.44
C ILE A 420 7.11 21.77 5.03
N ALA A 421 6.95 20.68 4.27
CA ALA A 421 6.35 20.74 2.94
C ALA A 421 4.91 21.26 2.98
N TYR A 422 4.08 20.75 3.91
CA TYR A 422 2.70 21.21 4.10
C TYR A 422 2.62 22.66 4.60
N GLN A 423 3.55 23.09 5.47
CA GLN A 423 3.63 24.47 5.92
C GLN A 423 3.91 25.42 4.74
N LYS A 424 4.93 25.10 3.92
CA LYS A 424 5.25 25.86 2.70
C LYS A 424 4.10 25.84 1.69
N ALA A 425 3.43 24.70 1.53
CA ALA A 425 2.24 24.57 0.67
C ALA A 425 1.11 25.50 1.14
N LEU A 426 0.84 25.54 2.44
CA LEU A 426 -0.16 26.42 3.04
C LEU A 426 0.17 27.90 2.82
N GLU A 427 1.44 28.29 2.97
CA GLU A 427 1.92 29.65 2.70
C GLU A 427 1.70 30.04 1.24
N ALA A 428 2.09 29.17 0.30
CA ALA A 428 1.87 29.38 -1.13
C ALA A 428 0.37 29.48 -1.48
N ALA A 429 -0.45 28.57 -0.95
CA ALA A 429 -1.90 28.58 -1.17
C ALA A 429 -2.57 29.83 -0.57
N THR A 430 -2.08 30.30 0.58
CA THR A 430 -2.56 31.54 1.21
C THR A 430 -2.26 32.74 0.32
N ALA A 431 -1.03 32.87 -0.19
CA ALA A 431 -0.64 33.93 -1.11
C ALA A 431 -1.47 33.90 -2.42
N ASP A 432 -1.72 32.71 -2.96
CA ASP A 432 -2.57 32.55 -4.15
C ASP A 432 -4.03 32.93 -3.87
N ALA A 433 -4.58 32.53 -2.73
CA ALA A 433 -5.94 32.90 -2.32
C ALA A 433 -6.09 34.42 -2.13
N GLU A 434 -5.14 35.10 -1.49
CA GLU A 434 -5.14 36.55 -1.32
C GLU A 434 -5.06 37.29 -2.66
N ARG A 435 -4.23 36.79 -3.58
CA ARG A 435 -4.00 37.37 -4.90
C ARG A 435 -5.18 37.15 -5.86
N LEU A 436 -5.76 35.95 -5.87
CA LEU A 436 -6.78 35.53 -6.83
C LEU A 436 -8.21 35.70 -6.32
N CYS A 437 -8.41 35.69 -4.99
CA CYS A 437 -9.71 35.73 -4.34
C CYS A 437 -9.76 36.78 -3.21
N PRO A 438 -9.36 38.05 -3.46
CA PRO A 438 -9.18 39.04 -2.39
C PRO A 438 -10.47 39.27 -1.59
N GLY A 439 -10.38 39.14 -0.27
CA GLY A 439 -11.51 39.34 0.66
C GLY A 439 -12.63 38.30 0.57
N ARG A 440 -12.47 37.25 -0.24
CA ARG A 440 -13.43 36.14 -0.34
C ARG A 440 -13.09 35.05 0.68
N SER A 441 -14.12 34.37 1.16
CA SER A 441 -14.01 33.18 1.99
C SER A 441 -15.00 32.13 1.49
N LEU A 442 -14.67 30.85 1.57
CA LEU A 442 -15.62 29.77 1.30
C LEU A 442 -16.71 29.76 2.37
N GLN A 443 -17.93 30.13 2.01
CA GLN A 443 -19.11 29.87 2.83
C GLN A 443 -19.52 28.42 2.63
N LEU A 444 -19.34 27.60 3.65
CA LEU A 444 -19.82 26.23 3.66
C LEU A 444 -21.10 26.15 4.48
N ALA A 445 -22.05 25.36 4.00
CA ALA A 445 -23.18 24.97 4.83
C ALA A 445 -22.64 24.17 6.03
N PRO A 446 -23.14 24.42 7.25
CA PRO A 446 -22.71 23.70 8.45
C PRO A 446 -22.90 22.19 8.30
N GLY A 447 -21.87 21.42 8.65
CA GLY A 447 -21.82 19.96 8.53
C GLY A 447 -22.18 19.20 9.82
N SER A 448 -22.59 17.96 9.60
CA SER A 448 -22.66 16.75 10.46
C SER A 448 -23.51 16.70 11.74
N GLY A 449 -23.77 17.80 12.46
CA GLY A 449 -24.55 17.73 13.72
C GLY A 449 -26.02 17.26 13.56
N ARG A 450 -26.61 17.40 12.37
CA ARG A 450 -27.98 16.97 12.05
C ARG A 450 -28.11 15.45 11.83
N GLN A 451 -27.07 14.80 11.31
CA GLN A 451 -27.15 13.41 10.81
C GLN A 451 -27.50 12.37 11.88
N GLN A 452 -27.07 12.56 13.14
CA GLN A 452 -27.26 11.54 14.18
C GLN A 452 -28.66 11.57 14.79
N VAL A 453 -29.24 12.76 14.97
CA VAL A 453 -30.64 12.91 15.39
C VAL A 453 -31.57 12.33 14.32
N ASP A 454 -31.27 12.60 13.05
CA ASP A 454 -32.01 12.06 11.91
C ASP A 454 -31.94 10.51 11.86
N ARG A 455 -30.79 9.91 12.23
CA ARG A 455 -30.63 8.45 12.28
C ARG A 455 -31.48 7.76 13.35
N ILE A 456 -31.55 8.32 14.57
CA ILE A 456 -32.38 7.77 15.66
C ILE A 456 -33.87 7.83 15.28
N VAL A 457 -34.31 8.96 14.73
CA VAL A 457 -35.71 9.14 14.26
C VAL A 457 -36.03 8.16 13.14
N SER A 458 -35.11 7.97 12.19
CA SER A 458 -35.28 6.99 11.11
C SER A 458 -35.39 5.55 11.63
N LEU A 459 -34.53 5.14 12.57
CA LEU A 459 -34.57 3.79 13.14
C LEU A 459 -35.86 3.53 13.91
N GLN A 460 -36.33 4.52 14.67
CA GLN A 460 -37.61 4.42 15.38
C GLN A 460 -38.79 4.27 14.40
N GLY A 461 -38.81 5.07 13.32
CA GLY A 461 -39.85 4.98 12.30
C GLY A 461 -39.87 3.63 11.57
N GLU A 462 -38.70 3.01 11.33
CA GLU A 462 -38.64 1.66 10.79
C GLU A 462 -39.13 0.62 11.79
N LEU A 463 -38.68 0.68 13.04
CA LEU A 463 -39.12 -0.25 14.09
C LEU A 463 -40.65 -0.25 14.26
N ASP A 464 -41.27 0.94 14.25
CA ASP A 464 -42.72 1.08 14.36
C ASP A 464 -43.44 0.46 13.15
N ALA A 465 -42.88 0.59 11.94
CA ALA A 465 -43.45 -0.03 10.74
C ALA A 465 -43.35 -1.56 10.75
N PHE A 466 -42.24 -2.13 11.26
CA PHE A 466 -42.12 -3.58 11.44
C PHE A 466 -43.15 -4.10 12.46
N ARG A 467 -43.34 -3.38 13.57
CA ARG A 467 -44.36 -3.72 14.57
C ARG A 467 -45.77 -3.64 14.00
N GLU A 468 -46.08 -2.62 13.21
CA GLU A 468 -47.39 -2.48 12.56
C GLU A 468 -47.65 -3.61 11.54
N TRP A 469 -46.61 -4.04 10.82
CA TRP A 469 -46.71 -5.18 9.91
C TRP A 469 -46.93 -6.49 10.67
N ALA A 470 -46.21 -6.71 11.78
CA ALA A 470 -46.32 -7.91 12.60
C ALA A 470 -47.75 -8.18 13.12
N VAL A 471 -48.52 -7.13 13.41
CA VAL A 471 -49.92 -7.21 13.88
C VAL A 471 -50.83 -7.90 12.85
N GLN A 472 -50.47 -7.90 11.57
CA GLN A 472 -51.28 -8.46 10.48
C GLN A 472 -51.08 -9.97 10.28
N LEU A 473 -50.11 -10.58 10.99
CA LEU A 473 -49.76 -11.99 10.82
C LEU A 473 -50.82 -12.94 11.39
N PRO A 474 -51.34 -13.88 10.61
CA PRO A 474 -52.24 -14.90 11.12
C PRO A 474 -51.51 -15.94 11.97
N SER A 475 -52.27 -16.78 12.68
CA SER A 475 -51.71 -17.84 13.54
C SER A 475 -50.91 -18.88 12.79
N GLU A 476 -51.20 -19.11 11.51
CA GLU A 476 -50.57 -20.15 10.70
C GLU A 476 -49.21 -19.72 10.12
N ALA A 477 -48.82 -18.45 10.23
CA ALA A 477 -47.59 -17.89 9.67
C ALA A 477 -46.44 -17.87 10.70
N GLN A 478 -46.13 -19.03 11.30
CA GLN A 478 -45.21 -19.11 12.44
C GLN A 478 -43.77 -18.74 12.05
N LYS A 479 -43.25 -19.25 10.93
CA LYS A 479 -41.88 -18.91 10.47
C LYS A 479 -41.76 -17.44 10.12
N THR A 480 -42.80 -16.88 9.49
CA THR A 480 -42.82 -15.45 9.16
C THR A 480 -42.76 -14.60 10.42
N ARG A 481 -43.46 -15.00 11.48
CA ARG A 481 -43.43 -14.31 12.79
C ARG A 481 -42.02 -14.30 13.38
N GLU A 482 -41.33 -15.43 13.37
CA GLU A 482 -39.95 -15.54 13.84
C GLU A 482 -39.00 -14.62 13.04
N MET A 483 -39.18 -14.53 11.73
CA MET A 483 -38.41 -13.61 10.88
C MET A 483 -38.64 -12.14 11.27
N VAL A 484 -39.91 -11.76 11.47
CA VAL A 484 -40.27 -10.37 11.82
C VAL A 484 -39.77 -9.99 13.20
N ASP A 485 -39.91 -10.90 14.18
CA ASP A 485 -39.41 -10.69 15.54
C ASP A 485 -37.88 -10.57 15.56
N SER A 486 -37.18 -11.34 14.72
CA SER A 486 -35.72 -11.22 14.56
C SER A 486 -35.32 -9.86 14.00
N ASP A 487 -35.99 -9.37 12.96
CA ASP A 487 -35.71 -8.04 12.40
C ASP A 487 -36.04 -6.91 13.39
N ILE A 488 -37.16 -7.00 14.11
CA ILE A 488 -37.53 -6.08 15.20
C ILE A 488 -36.41 -6.01 16.24
N HIS A 489 -35.89 -7.16 16.65
CA HIS A 489 -34.82 -7.23 17.63
C HIS A 489 -33.54 -6.53 17.14
N GLN A 490 -33.14 -6.74 15.88
CA GLN A 490 -31.98 -6.06 15.29
C GLN A 490 -32.15 -4.53 15.25
N PHE A 491 -33.36 -4.03 14.94
CA PHE A 491 -33.65 -2.61 14.99
C PHE A 491 -33.60 -2.04 16.40
N GLU A 492 -34.10 -2.77 17.41
CA GLU A 492 -34.03 -2.37 18.82
C GLU A 492 -32.58 -2.30 19.34
N GLU A 493 -31.72 -3.25 18.93
CA GLU A 493 -30.28 -3.20 19.25
C GLU A 493 -29.60 -2.00 18.59
N SER A 494 -29.85 -1.78 17.30
CA SER A 494 -29.28 -0.65 16.57
C SER A 494 -29.70 0.70 17.18
N LEU A 495 -30.97 0.82 17.58
CA LEU A 495 -31.48 2.02 18.23
C LEU A 495 -30.82 2.26 19.60
N ARG A 496 -30.68 1.20 20.42
CA ARG A 496 -29.99 1.28 21.73
C ARG A 496 -28.53 1.70 21.57
N PHE A 497 -27.84 1.17 20.55
CA PHE A 497 -26.46 1.53 20.25
C PHE A 497 -26.34 3.03 19.93
N GLU A 498 -27.16 3.55 19.01
CA GLU A 498 -27.10 4.97 18.61
C GLU A 498 -27.48 5.92 19.75
N GLN A 499 -28.48 5.56 20.56
CA GLN A 499 -28.85 6.34 21.76
C GLN A 499 -27.70 6.38 22.78
N SER A 500 -27.02 5.25 23.00
CA SER A 500 -25.87 5.18 23.90
C SER A 500 -24.69 6.01 23.42
N ARG A 501 -24.43 6.01 22.10
CA ARG A 501 -23.39 6.84 21.47
C ARG A 501 -23.66 8.33 21.68
N ARG A 502 -24.89 8.77 21.42
CA ARG A 502 -25.31 10.16 21.64
C ARG A 502 -25.15 10.61 23.10
N GLN A 503 -25.48 9.73 24.05
CA GLN A 503 -25.32 10.04 25.47
C GLN A 503 -23.84 10.23 25.85
N LYS A 504 -22.94 9.40 25.31
CA LYS A 504 -21.49 9.53 25.53
C LYS A 504 -20.95 10.85 24.97
N GLU A 505 -21.33 11.21 23.76
CA GLU A 505 -20.93 12.48 23.14
C GLU A 505 -21.46 13.70 23.92
N SER A 506 -22.71 13.65 24.40
CA SER A 506 -23.26 14.71 25.26
C SER A 506 -22.55 14.83 26.60
N ASN A 507 -22.06 13.71 27.17
CA ASN A 507 -21.32 13.72 28.43
C ASN A 507 -19.84 14.13 28.26
N THR A 508 -19.30 14.07 27.04
CA THR A 508 -17.92 14.48 26.74
C THR A 508 -17.84 15.96 26.36
N ALA A 509 -18.96 16.55 25.92
CA ALA A 509 -19.10 17.96 25.59
C ALA A 509 -19.51 18.87 26.78
N ALA A 510 -19.82 18.29 27.94
CA ALA A 510 -20.16 18.96 29.20
C ALA A 510 -19.00 18.86 30.19
#